data_AF-A0A1C4YDN0-F1
#
_entry.id   AF-A0A1C4YDN0-F1
#
_cell.length_a   1.000
_cell.length_b   1.000
_cell.length_c   1.000
_cell.angle_alpha   90.00
_cell.angle_beta   90.00
_cell.angle_gamma   90.00
#
_symmetry.space_group_name_H-M   'P 1'
#
loop_
_entity.id
_entity.type
_entity.pdbx_description
1 polymer ?
#
loop_
_entity_poly.entity_id
_entity_poly.type
_entity_poly.pdbx_seq_one_letter_code
_entity_poly.pdbx_strand_id
1 'polypeptide(L)'
;MTVTLAIRFPLGRYHATPWDRSVNEGAVEWPPSPWRLLRALVSTWYTRWPDLPAPTLDGLLATLGDLPAYRTPPSQPGHTRHYLPDTDHTTGSTGGTALTLDPYLAIPRDQDLLVQWPATLTDEQRNILAKLVELIPYLGRADSVCEARLLATDEQPDDTWWQPGTGGADTVRLLAPTTPIRRAVLETTTLDVRKGRRTLPPETRWIDYTTTPTKALPARATRQVDSAITAIRFAVTSRVPLKTTHGVILADEIHRIAASRLDGPRPAVFGQRGAATNHQHAHWIPIPTGPEPSATVTGFLVWVPGGLMLDEVSHLIGIRRASGRRSGYQVKGFPDVDLLLQATGTPTQVAPELCGPARRWRSLTPYLPVRHPKRQTLDEYITADIRTELNYRNLPPATVTRLSPDEGLSDHWARTFRRYRLPPEKLNDARPGLGVTLEFDQDHEGPLALGQLSHFGYGVFIPQPSGPPR
;
A
#
# COMPACT_ATOMS: atom_id res chain seq x y z
N MET A 1 -25.08 16.70 37.44
CA MET A 1 -23.82 17.12 36.78
C MET A 1 -23.17 15.88 36.21
N THR A 2 -22.37 16.02 35.16
CA THR A 2 -21.65 14.91 34.53
C THR A 2 -20.15 15.11 34.72
N VAL A 3 -19.36 14.09 34.38
CA VAL A 3 -17.90 14.22 34.29
C VAL A 3 -17.42 13.64 32.98
N THR A 4 -16.77 14.48 32.18
CA THR A 4 -16.22 14.09 30.87
C THR A 4 -14.70 13.99 30.91
N LEU A 5 -14.21 12.82 30.51
CA LEU A 5 -12.82 12.52 30.26
C LEU A 5 -12.55 12.58 28.75
N ALA A 6 -11.50 13.28 28.34
CA ALA A 6 -11.00 13.28 26.97
C ALA A 6 -9.68 12.51 26.91
N ILE A 7 -9.59 11.53 26.01
CA ILE A 7 -8.44 10.64 25.83
C ILE A 7 -7.93 10.76 24.39
N ARG A 8 -6.68 11.18 24.23
CA ARG A 8 -6.00 11.31 22.95
C ARG A 8 -5.00 10.17 22.76
N PHE A 9 -4.89 9.66 21.54
CA PHE A 9 -3.89 8.65 21.17
C PHE A 9 -2.83 9.26 20.24
N PRO A 10 -1.74 9.84 20.76
CA PRO A 10 -0.76 10.60 19.96
C PRO A 10 -0.08 9.80 18.85
N LEU A 11 0.03 8.47 19.01
CA LEU A 11 0.61 7.58 18.00
C LEU A 11 -0.39 7.21 16.88
N GLY A 12 -1.68 7.53 17.06
CA GLY A 12 -2.76 7.25 16.11
C GLY A 12 -3.16 5.78 16.04
N ARG A 13 -2.85 5.02 17.09
CA ARG A 13 -3.21 3.60 17.21
C ARG A 13 -3.77 3.30 18.59
N TYR A 14 -4.78 2.45 18.61
CA TYR A 14 -5.36 1.88 19.83
C TYR A 14 -5.44 0.36 19.69
N HIS A 15 -4.82 -0.33 20.63
CA HIS A 15 -4.68 -1.78 20.70
C HIS A 15 -5.34 -2.26 21.99
N ALA A 16 -6.43 -3.01 21.87
CA ALA A 16 -7.06 -3.60 23.04
C ALA A 16 -7.89 -4.83 22.69
N THR A 17 -7.46 -5.99 23.19
CA THR A 17 -8.19 -7.24 22.97
C THR A 17 -9.49 -7.24 23.78
N PRO A 18 -10.65 -7.53 23.14
CA PRO A 18 -11.90 -7.70 23.87
C PRO A 18 -11.81 -8.78 24.93
N TRP A 19 -12.56 -8.60 26.01
CA TRP A 19 -12.76 -9.70 26.94
C TRP A 19 -13.45 -10.89 26.24
N ASP A 20 -13.13 -12.11 26.64
CA ASP A 20 -13.65 -13.36 26.04
C ASP A 20 -13.23 -13.60 24.58
N ARG A 21 -12.18 -12.92 24.10
CA ARG A 21 -11.62 -13.13 22.77
C ARG A 21 -10.12 -13.34 22.78
N SER A 22 -9.63 -14.09 21.80
CA SER A 22 -8.21 -14.26 21.52
C SER A 22 -7.69 -13.12 20.65
N VAL A 23 -6.41 -12.73 20.86
CA VAL A 23 -5.72 -11.73 20.02
C VAL A 23 -5.77 -12.13 18.54
N ASN A 24 -5.68 -13.43 18.24
CA ASN A 24 -5.68 -13.96 16.88
C ASN A 24 -7.04 -13.95 16.18
N GLU A 25 -8.11 -13.51 16.85
CA GLU A 25 -9.39 -13.22 16.19
C GLU A 25 -9.38 -11.87 15.46
N GLY A 26 -8.35 -11.04 15.67
CA GLY A 26 -8.23 -9.74 15.02
C GLY A 26 -9.20 -8.67 15.53
N ALA A 27 -9.97 -8.96 16.59
CA ALA A 27 -10.93 -8.04 17.17
C ALA A 27 -10.25 -7.01 18.10
N VAL A 28 -10.73 -5.77 18.04
CA VAL A 28 -10.31 -4.68 18.94
C VAL A 28 -11.55 -4.14 19.66
N GLU A 29 -11.49 -4.02 20.97
CA GLU A 29 -12.61 -3.54 21.78
C GLU A 29 -12.75 -2.02 21.69
N TRP A 30 -13.82 -1.57 21.05
CA TRP A 30 -14.09 -0.15 20.85
C TRP A 30 -15.59 0.15 20.95
N PRO A 31 -16.01 1.13 21.77
CA PRO A 31 -15.21 1.90 22.72
C PRO A 31 -14.54 1.05 23.84
N PRO A 32 -13.59 1.59 24.61
CA PRO A 32 -13.02 0.89 25.77
C PRO A 32 -14.09 0.63 26.83
N SER A 33 -14.22 -0.63 27.27
CA SER A 33 -15.24 -1.05 28.23
C SER A 33 -15.12 -0.33 29.58
N PRO A 34 -16.24 -0.11 30.30
CA PRO A 34 -16.21 0.48 31.64
C PRO A 34 -15.29 -0.28 32.60
N TRP A 35 -15.26 -1.62 32.47
CA TRP A 35 -14.33 -2.48 33.19
C TRP A 35 -12.86 -2.09 32.94
N ARG A 36 -12.48 -1.89 31.68
CA ARG A 36 -11.11 -1.52 31.31
C ARG A 36 -10.73 -0.14 31.82
N LEU A 37 -11.64 0.82 31.74
CA LEU A 37 -11.40 2.19 32.21
C LEU A 37 -11.15 2.22 33.72
N LEU A 38 -12.00 1.58 34.51
CA LEU A 38 -11.84 1.53 35.97
C LEU A 38 -10.57 0.77 36.38
N ARG A 39 -10.21 -0.29 35.65
CA ARG A 39 -8.92 -0.98 35.87
C ARG A 39 -7.71 -0.13 35.49
N ALA A 40 -7.80 0.71 34.46
CA ALA A 40 -6.73 1.64 34.11
C ALA A 40 -6.47 2.65 35.25
N LEU A 41 -7.52 3.14 35.92
CA LEU A 41 -7.39 3.99 37.11
C LEU A 41 -6.72 3.25 38.27
N VAL A 42 -7.15 2.03 38.58
CA VAL A 42 -6.54 1.20 39.65
C VAL A 42 -5.07 0.90 39.33
N SER A 43 -4.75 0.53 38.09
CA SER A 43 -3.38 0.28 37.64
C SER A 43 -2.51 1.53 37.77
N THR A 44 -3.05 2.70 37.40
CA THR A 44 -2.34 3.98 37.48
C THR A 44 -2.09 4.38 38.93
N TRP A 45 -3.06 4.15 39.83
CA TRP A 45 -2.87 4.32 41.26
C TRP A 45 -1.68 3.49 41.78
N TYR A 46 -1.67 2.17 41.52
CA TYR A 46 -0.57 1.30 41.95
C TYR A 46 0.81 1.74 41.42
N THR A 47 0.87 2.15 40.15
CA THR A 47 2.14 2.36 39.45
C THR A 47 2.66 3.80 39.48
N ARG A 48 1.78 4.78 39.69
CA ARG A 48 2.11 6.21 39.55
C ARG A 48 1.70 7.06 40.74
N TRP A 49 0.77 6.63 41.58
CA TRP A 49 0.35 7.39 42.75
C TRP A 49 -0.06 6.50 43.95
N PRO A 50 0.84 5.64 44.44
CA PRO A 50 0.52 4.69 45.51
C PRO A 50 0.21 5.36 46.87
N ASP A 51 0.66 6.60 47.06
CA ASP A 51 0.45 7.37 48.30
C ASP A 51 -1.00 7.86 48.47
N LEU A 52 -1.83 7.81 47.42
CA LEU A 52 -3.25 8.12 47.55
C LEU A 52 -3.92 7.06 48.45
N PRO A 53 -4.61 7.43 49.54
CA PRO A 53 -5.25 6.46 50.41
C PRO A 53 -6.27 5.61 49.67
N ALA A 54 -6.21 4.29 49.85
CA ALA A 54 -7.11 3.34 49.19
C ALA A 54 -8.61 3.66 49.41
N PRO A 55 -9.08 4.05 50.62
CA PRO A 55 -10.49 4.42 50.82
C PRO A 55 -10.94 5.60 49.96
N THR A 56 -10.03 6.55 49.68
CA THR A 56 -10.33 7.71 48.83
C THR A 56 -10.49 7.31 47.38
N LEU A 57 -9.61 6.42 46.88
CA LEU A 57 -9.77 5.82 45.55
C LEU A 57 -11.05 4.99 45.45
N ASP A 58 -11.33 4.17 46.46
CA ASP A 58 -12.53 3.32 46.51
C ASP A 58 -13.81 4.18 46.44
N GLY A 59 -13.83 5.33 47.13
CA GLY A 59 -14.91 6.31 47.03
C GLY A 59 -15.09 6.90 45.63
N LEU A 60 -13.99 7.25 44.94
CA LEU A 60 -14.04 7.73 43.55
C LEU A 60 -14.56 6.64 42.59
N LEU A 61 -14.06 5.41 42.72
CA LEU A 61 -14.49 4.27 41.89
C LEU A 61 -15.98 3.97 42.08
N ALA A 62 -16.50 4.08 43.31
CA ALA A 62 -17.92 3.93 43.58
C ALA A 62 -18.76 5.00 42.86
N THR A 63 -18.31 6.25 42.85
CA THR A 63 -19.00 7.34 42.14
C THR A 63 -18.94 7.18 40.61
N LEU A 64 -17.91 6.54 40.06
CA LEU A 64 -17.79 6.19 38.64
C LEU A 64 -18.42 4.83 38.29
N GLY A 65 -19.26 4.28 39.16
CA GLY A 65 -19.88 2.97 38.98
C GLY A 65 -21.00 2.91 37.94
N ASP A 66 -21.60 4.06 37.61
CA ASP A 66 -22.59 4.16 36.54
C ASP A 66 -21.95 3.98 35.15
N LEU A 67 -22.79 3.61 34.19
CA LEU A 67 -22.34 3.35 32.83
C LEU A 67 -22.08 4.68 32.09
N PRO A 68 -20.87 4.90 31.54
CA PRO A 68 -20.57 6.10 30.78
C PRO A 68 -21.18 6.07 29.37
N ALA A 69 -21.35 7.24 28.75
CA ALA A 69 -21.54 7.39 27.31
C ALA A 69 -20.20 7.70 26.63
N TYR A 70 -20.07 7.38 25.34
CA TYR A 70 -18.82 7.59 24.61
C TYR A 70 -19.01 8.35 23.30
N ARG A 71 -18.17 9.35 23.05
CA ARG A 71 -17.97 9.91 21.70
C ARG A 71 -16.66 9.38 21.14
N THR A 72 -16.74 8.51 20.15
CA THR A 72 -15.54 7.93 19.54
C THR A 72 -15.11 8.74 18.32
N PRO A 73 -13.81 9.06 18.16
CA PRO A 73 -13.30 9.53 16.88
C PRO A 73 -13.51 8.45 15.79
N PRO A 74 -13.53 8.84 14.51
CA PRO A 74 -13.53 7.89 13.41
C PRO A 74 -12.37 6.92 13.54
N SER A 75 -12.63 5.63 13.40
CA SER A 75 -11.60 4.59 13.54
C SER A 75 -11.65 3.62 12.37
N GLN A 76 -10.50 3.05 12.02
CA GLN A 76 -10.40 2.00 11.01
C GLN A 76 -9.64 0.79 11.57
N PRO A 77 -10.17 -0.43 11.43
CA PRO A 77 -9.46 -1.63 11.86
C PRO A 77 -8.25 -1.91 10.98
N GLY A 78 -7.18 -2.39 11.61
CA GLY A 78 -5.98 -2.90 10.95
C GLY A 78 -5.29 -3.93 11.84
N HIS A 79 -4.32 -4.65 11.28
CA HIS A 79 -3.48 -5.55 12.05
C HIS A 79 -2.10 -5.65 11.42
N THR A 80 -1.10 -5.98 12.24
CA THR A 80 0.17 -6.49 11.75
C THR A 80 0.26 -8.00 11.98
N ARG A 81 1.13 -8.70 11.25
CA ARG A 81 1.27 -10.15 11.31
C ARG A 81 2.71 -10.50 11.57
N HIS A 82 2.96 -11.27 12.62
CA HIS A 82 4.31 -11.63 13.06
C HIS A 82 4.38 -13.14 13.28
N TYR A 83 5.45 -13.76 12.80
CA TYR A 83 5.77 -15.14 13.19
C TYR A 83 6.53 -15.06 14.51
N LEU A 84 5.84 -15.40 15.61
CA LEU A 84 6.43 -15.40 16.95
C LEU A 84 6.94 -16.80 17.31
N PRO A 85 8.10 -16.93 17.96
CA PRO A 85 8.56 -18.18 18.54
C PRO A 85 7.49 -18.83 19.42
N ASP A 86 7.21 -20.12 19.22
CA ASP A 86 6.45 -20.92 20.17
C ASP A 86 7.33 -21.38 21.35
N THR A 87 6.75 -22.09 22.31
CA THR A 87 7.47 -22.56 23.50
C THR A 87 8.58 -23.57 23.19
N ASP A 88 8.53 -24.20 22.02
CA ASP A 88 9.47 -25.25 21.61
C ASP A 88 10.60 -24.67 20.71
N HIS A 89 10.53 -23.37 20.41
CA HIS A 89 11.52 -22.67 19.59
C HIS A 89 12.90 -22.62 20.25
N THR A 90 13.92 -23.10 19.54
CA THR A 90 15.32 -23.05 19.98
C THR A 90 16.18 -22.18 19.06
N THR A 91 17.13 -21.45 19.64
CA THR A 91 18.05 -20.57 18.91
C THR A 91 18.81 -21.36 17.83
N GLY A 92 18.68 -20.96 16.57
CA GLY A 92 19.36 -21.60 15.43
C GLY A 92 18.54 -22.67 14.70
N SER A 93 17.32 -22.99 15.17
CA SER A 93 16.41 -23.88 14.45
C SER A 93 15.55 -23.12 13.42
N THR A 94 15.30 -23.73 12.26
CA THR A 94 14.31 -23.26 11.29
C THR A 94 12.98 -23.98 11.54
N GLY A 95 12.11 -23.40 12.38
CA GLY A 95 10.84 -23.99 12.79
C GLY A 95 10.33 -23.39 14.11
N GLY A 96 9.18 -23.87 14.61
CA GLY A 96 8.68 -23.46 15.93
C GLY A 96 8.20 -22.00 16.00
N THR A 97 7.54 -21.50 14.95
CA THR A 97 6.93 -20.16 14.99
C THR A 97 5.46 -20.22 14.65
N ALA A 98 4.65 -19.47 15.40
CA ALA A 98 3.22 -19.33 15.19
C ALA A 98 2.90 -17.94 14.66
N LEU A 99 2.07 -17.89 13.61
CA LEU A 99 1.55 -16.63 13.10
C LEU A 99 0.63 -15.99 14.14
N THR A 100 1.02 -14.82 14.63
CA THR A 100 0.28 -14.04 15.61
C THR A 100 -0.16 -12.72 14.98
N LEU A 101 -1.43 -12.37 15.18
CA LEU A 101 -1.96 -11.07 14.81
C LEU A 101 -1.67 -10.05 15.93
N ASP A 102 -1.40 -8.82 15.52
CA ASP A 102 -1.44 -7.66 16.42
C ASP A 102 -2.47 -6.67 15.88
N PRO A 103 -3.76 -6.84 16.25
CA PRO A 103 -4.85 -6.00 15.79
C PRO A 103 -4.91 -4.65 16.51
N TYR A 104 -5.27 -3.61 15.77
CA TYR A 104 -5.38 -2.23 16.25
C TYR A 104 -6.47 -1.46 15.50
N LEU A 105 -6.90 -0.34 16.10
CA LEU A 105 -7.66 0.70 15.42
C LEU A 105 -6.72 1.85 15.07
N ALA A 106 -6.72 2.26 13.80
CA ALA A 106 -6.14 3.53 13.37
C ALA A 106 -7.12 4.66 13.72
N ILE A 107 -6.65 5.64 14.48
CA ILE A 107 -7.44 6.76 15.00
C ILE A 107 -6.72 8.08 14.69
N PRO A 108 -7.43 9.17 14.32
CA PRO A 108 -6.84 10.50 14.19
C PRO A 108 -6.08 10.94 15.45
N ARG A 109 -4.88 11.50 15.27
CA ARG A 109 -3.99 11.91 16.39
C ARG A 109 -4.46 13.17 17.10
N ASP A 110 -5.30 13.95 16.44
CA ASP A 110 -5.80 15.26 16.83
C ASP A 110 -7.25 15.22 17.36
N GLN A 111 -7.85 14.03 17.47
CA GLN A 111 -9.20 13.86 17.99
C GLN A 111 -9.20 13.02 19.27
N ASP A 112 -10.05 13.43 20.21
CA ASP A 112 -10.21 12.75 21.49
C ASP A 112 -11.34 11.71 21.42
N LEU A 113 -11.13 10.58 22.10
CA LEU A 113 -12.21 9.77 22.64
C LEU A 113 -12.78 10.50 23.87
N LEU A 114 -14.08 10.80 23.86
CA LEU A 114 -14.76 11.33 25.04
C LEU A 114 -15.47 10.20 25.78
N VAL A 115 -15.32 10.18 27.11
CA VAL A 115 -16.02 9.27 28.01
C VAL A 115 -16.71 10.11 29.07
N GLN A 116 -18.04 10.04 29.11
CA GLN A 116 -18.84 10.85 30.02
C GLN A 116 -19.62 9.98 30.99
N TRP A 117 -19.41 10.17 32.29
CA TRP A 117 -20.22 9.52 33.32
C TRP A 117 -21.37 10.44 33.78
N PRO A 118 -22.56 9.89 34.06
CA PRO A 118 -23.66 10.60 34.71
C PRO A 118 -23.43 10.77 36.22
N ALA A 119 -22.23 11.21 36.60
CA ALA A 119 -21.79 11.27 37.99
C ALA A 119 -21.49 12.71 38.43
N THR A 120 -21.81 13.01 39.68
CA THR A 120 -21.46 14.29 40.32
C THR A 120 -20.34 14.06 41.32
N LEU A 121 -19.16 14.61 41.03
CA LEU A 121 -17.97 14.48 41.88
C LEU A 121 -17.89 15.65 42.87
N THR A 122 -17.36 15.38 44.07
CA THR A 122 -16.88 16.46 44.95
C THR A 122 -15.63 17.11 44.35
N ASP A 123 -15.26 18.32 44.81
CA ASP A 123 -14.04 18.99 44.34
C ASP A 123 -12.78 18.14 44.60
N GLU A 124 -12.73 17.47 45.74
CA GLU A 124 -11.66 16.53 46.08
C GLU A 124 -11.62 15.36 45.09
N GLN A 125 -12.76 14.69 44.83
CA GLN A 125 -12.83 13.59 43.87
C GLN A 125 -12.47 14.04 42.45
N ARG A 126 -12.89 15.25 42.03
CA ARG A 126 -12.57 15.82 40.72
C ARG A 126 -11.07 16.05 40.57
N ASN A 127 -10.41 16.58 41.59
CA ASN A 127 -8.95 16.81 41.60
C ASN A 127 -8.17 15.48 41.57
N ILE A 128 -8.63 14.49 42.34
CA ILE A 128 -8.04 13.15 42.34
C ILE A 128 -8.18 12.50 40.97
N LEU A 129 -9.39 12.55 40.38
CA LEU A 129 -9.63 12.00 39.06
C LEU A 129 -8.78 12.70 38.00
N ALA A 130 -8.69 14.04 38.02
CA ALA A 130 -7.86 14.83 37.10
C ALA A 130 -6.41 14.36 37.11
N LYS A 131 -5.82 14.22 38.30
CA LYS A 131 -4.43 13.76 38.44
C LYS A 131 -4.28 12.29 38.06
N LEU A 132 -5.21 11.41 38.43
CA LEU A 132 -5.14 10.00 38.04
C LEU A 132 -5.21 9.83 36.52
N VAL A 133 -6.10 10.55 35.83
CA VAL A 133 -6.21 10.41 34.36
C VAL A 133 -4.99 10.97 33.64
N GLU A 134 -4.42 12.07 34.11
CA GLU A 134 -3.18 12.64 33.55
C GLU A 134 -1.99 11.66 33.66
N LEU A 135 -1.98 10.82 34.70
CA LEU A 135 -0.94 9.83 34.94
C LEU A 135 -1.11 8.52 34.16
N ILE A 136 -2.21 8.33 33.41
CA ILE A 136 -2.43 7.11 32.62
C ILE A 136 -1.44 7.06 31.44
N PRO A 137 -0.50 6.10 31.39
CA PRO A 137 0.50 6.07 30.33
C PRO A 137 -0.02 5.47 29.00
N TYR A 138 -0.98 4.55 29.09
CA TYR A 138 -1.62 3.88 27.96
C TYR A 138 -2.98 3.33 28.39
N LEU A 139 -3.88 3.11 27.43
CA LEU A 139 -5.19 2.49 27.66
C LEU A 139 -5.36 1.24 26.78
N GLY A 140 -5.58 0.08 27.39
CA GLY A 140 -5.63 -1.20 26.68
C GLY A 140 -4.29 -1.93 26.78
N ARG A 141 -3.61 -2.12 25.64
CA ARG A 141 -2.24 -2.65 25.59
C ARG A 141 -1.22 -1.51 25.66
N ALA A 142 0.01 -1.84 26.08
CA ALA A 142 1.12 -0.88 26.19
C ALA A 142 1.43 -0.15 24.87
N ASP A 143 1.07 -0.75 23.72
CA ASP A 143 1.17 -0.15 22.38
C ASP A 143 0.26 1.09 22.19
N SER A 144 -0.74 1.27 23.06
CA SER A 144 -1.78 2.31 22.99
C SER A 144 -1.46 3.50 23.88
N VAL A 145 -0.29 4.11 23.68
CA VAL A 145 0.10 5.32 24.40
C VAL A 145 -1.01 6.36 24.30
N CYS A 146 -1.41 6.93 25.44
CA CYS A 146 -2.48 7.90 25.51
C CYS A 146 -2.15 9.09 26.41
N GLU A 147 -2.85 10.18 26.18
CA GLU A 147 -2.89 11.36 27.05
C GLU A 147 -4.34 11.59 27.43
N ALA A 148 -4.65 11.68 28.73
CA ALA A 148 -6.01 11.82 29.19
C ALA A 148 -6.16 13.03 30.13
N ARG A 149 -7.30 13.71 30.05
CA ARG A 149 -7.60 14.92 30.83
C ARG A 149 -9.10 15.06 31.09
N LEU A 150 -9.46 15.71 32.20
CA LEU A 150 -10.84 16.12 32.42
C LEU A 150 -11.18 17.36 31.61
N LEU A 151 -12.39 17.39 31.04
CA LEU A 151 -12.91 18.59 30.40
C LEU A 151 -13.53 19.55 31.44
N ALA A 152 -13.41 20.85 31.15
CA ALA A 152 -14.02 21.91 31.95
C ALA A 152 -15.51 22.10 31.63
N THR A 153 -15.90 21.78 30.39
CA THR A 153 -17.28 21.87 29.91
C THR A 153 -17.69 20.51 29.36
N ASP A 154 -18.85 20.04 29.80
CA ASP A 154 -19.42 18.79 29.36
C ASP A 154 -20.29 19.03 28.11
N GLU A 155 -20.04 18.24 27.06
CA GLU A 155 -20.95 18.14 25.91
C GLU A 155 -22.16 17.29 26.29
N GLN A 156 -23.36 17.63 25.81
CA GLN A 156 -24.53 16.77 25.99
C GLN A 156 -24.46 15.62 24.97
N PRO A 157 -24.52 14.34 25.41
CA PRO A 157 -24.53 13.21 24.49
C PRO A 157 -25.75 13.26 23.57
N ASP A 158 -25.53 13.12 22.28
CA ASP A 158 -26.58 12.94 21.27
C ASP A 158 -26.65 11.48 20.80
N ASP A 159 -27.43 11.21 19.76
CA ASP A 159 -27.62 9.87 19.20
C ASP A 159 -26.38 9.30 18.48
N THR A 160 -25.34 10.12 18.26
CA THR A 160 -24.05 9.68 17.69
C THR A 160 -23.08 9.15 18.76
N TRP A 161 -23.38 9.36 20.04
CA TRP A 161 -22.62 8.78 21.13
C TRP A 161 -23.00 7.31 21.32
N TRP A 162 -22.04 6.49 21.73
CA TRP A 162 -22.33 5.16 22.23
C TRP A 162 -22.97 5.28 23.60
N GLN A 163 -24.18 4.76 23.75
CA GLN A 163 -24.93 4.78 25.00
C GLN A 163 -25.39 3.37 25.38
N PRO A 164 -25.53 3.04 26.68
CA PRO A 164 -26.11 1.77 27.10
C PRO A 164 -27.54 1.63 26.59
N GLY A 165 -27.85 0.54 25.89
CA GLY A 165 -29.18 0.35 25.32
C GLY A 165 -29.26 -0.82 24.35
N THR A 166 -30.45 -1.01 23.78
CA THR A 166 -30.72 -2.02 22.77
C THR A 166 -31.32 -1.37 21.52
N GLY A 167 -30.98 -1.89 20.34
CA GLY A 167 -31.67 -1.54 19.09
C GLY A 167 -31.23 -0.26 18.35
N GLY A 168 -30.02 0.26 18.60
CA GLY A 168 -29.43 1.28 17.71
C GLY A 168 -28.83 0.66 16.45
N ALA A 169 -28.43 1.51 15.50
CA ALA A 169 -27.96 1.07 14.18
C ALA A 169 -26.68 0.24 14.26
N ASP A 170 -25.70 0.69 15.04
CA ASP A 170 -24.53 -0.09 15.40
C ASP A 170 -24.63 -0.53 16.87
N THR A 171 -24.18 -1.75 17.17
CA THR A 171 -24.21 -2.33 18.52
C THR A 171 -22.87 -2.98 18.86
N VAL A 172 -22.40 -2.76 20.09
CA VAL A 172 -21.21 -3.42 20.64
C VAL A 172 -21.47 -3.86 22.07
N ARG A 173 -20.90 -5.00 22.47
CA ARG A 173 -21.06 -5.55 23.82
C ARG A 173 -19.81 -5.27 24.64
N LEU A 174 -19.94 -4.49 25.71
CA LEU A 174 -18.84 -4.08 26.58
C LEU A 174 -18.99 -4.67 27.98
N LEU A 175 -17.86 -5.07 28.57
CA LEU A 175 -17.84 -5.61 29.93
C LEU A 175 -17.91 -4.46 30.94
N ALA A 176 -18.87 -4.51 31.86
CA ALA A 176 -19.00 -3.52 32.93
C ALA A 176 -19.01 -4.21 34.29
N PRO A 177 -18.40 -3.61 35.33
CA PRO A 177 -18.59 -4.08 36.69
C PRO A 177 -20.04 -3.85 37.16
N THR A 178 -20.48 -4.67 38.11
CA THR A 178 -21.74 -4.44 38.83
C THR A 178 -21.53 -3.48 39.99
N THR A 179 -22.48 -2.61 40.24
CA THR A 179 -22.50 -1.70 41.38
C THR A 179 -22.93 -2.43 42.66
N PRO A 180 -22.35 -2.13 43.84
CA PRO A 180 -21.27 -1.16 44.07
C PRO A 180 -19.91 -1.65 43.58
N ILE A 181 -19.09 -0.74 43.06
CA ILE A 181 -17.76 -1.06 42.56
C ILE A 181 -16.83 -1.44 43.71
N ARG A 182 -16.14 -2.57 43.59
CA ARG A 182 -15.14 -3.03 44.54
C ARG A 182 -13.78 -3.14 43.87
N ARG A 183 -12.77 -2.45 44.39
CA ARG A 183 -11.41 -2.49 43.83
C ARG A 183 -10.83 -3.90 43.77
N ALA A 184 -11.07 -4.73 44.79
CA ALA A 184 -10.65 -6.14 44.79
C ALA A 184 -11.16 -6.94 43.58
N VAL A 185 -12.34 -6.59 43.05
CA VAL A 185 -12.89 -7.22 41.85
C VAL A 185 -12.10 -6.75 40.61
N LEU A 186 -11.84 -5.45 40.48
CA LEU A 186 -11.03 -4.85 39.41
C LEU A 186 -9.58 -5.38 39.37
N GLU A 187 -9.05 -5.81 40.52
CA GLU A 187 -7.72 -6.40 40.67
C GLU A 187 -7.65 -7.86 40.20
N THR A 188 -8.78 -8.52 39.93
CA THR A 188 -8.82 -9.93 39.53
C THR A 188 -8.03 -10.18 38.24
N THR A 189 -7.14 -11.17 38.26
CA THR A 189 -6.36 -11.57 37.08
C THR A 189 -7.13 -12.57 36.21
N THR A 190 -6.79 -12.66 34.93
CA THR A 190 -7.37 -13.66 34.03
C THR A 190 -7.07 -15.10 34.48
N LEU A 191 -5.94 -15.32 35.18
CA LEU A 191 -5.59 -16.61 35.77
C LEU A 191 -6.56 -16.98 36.91
N ASP A 192 -6.90 -16.04 37.79
CA ASP A 192 -7.80 -16.29 38.91
C ASP A 192 -9.24 -16.56 38.44
N VAL A 193 -9.70 -15.83 37.42
CA VAL A 193 -10.99 -16.08 36.77
C VAL A 193 -11.07 -17.52 36.23
N ARG A 194 -10.01 -17.97 35.54
CA ARG A 194 -9.92 -19.34 35.00
C ARG A 194 -9.83 -20.40 36.10
N LYS A 195 -9.03 -20.18 37.15
CA LYS A 195 -8.96 -21.07 38.32
C LYS A 195 -10.33 -21.22 38.99
N GLY A 196 -11.12 -20.15 39.03
CA GLY A 196 -12.50 -20.16 39.51
C GLY A 196 -13.51 -20.78 38.55
N ARG A 197 -13.08 -21.36 37.41
CA ARG A 197 -13.94 -21.94 36.35
C ARG A 197 -15.00 -20.96 35.82
N ARG A 198 -14.67 -19.68 35.75
CA ARG A 198 -15.54 -18.64 35.18
C ARG A 198 -14.97 -18.15 33.85
N THR A 199 -15.84 -17.66 32.98
CA THR A 199 -15.47 -16.96 31.74
C THR A 199 -15.40 -15.44 31.94
N LEU A 200 -16.13 -14.92 32.93
CA LEU A 200 -16.16 -13.50 33.31
C LEU A 200 -15.61 -13.31 34.73
N PRO A 201 -14.96 -12.17 35.02
CA PRO A 201 -14.65 -11.80 36.39
C PRO A 201 -15.93 -11.78 37.25
N PRO A 202 -15.84 -12.12 38.54
CA PRO A 202 -16.98 -11.97 39.43
C PRO A 202 -17.50 -10.53 39.40
N GLU A 203 -18.80 -10.32 39.63
CA GLU A 203 -19.39 -8.98 39.67
C GLU A 203 -19.12 -8.15 38.41
N THR A 204 -19.20 -8.81 37.26
CA THR A 204 -19.23 -8.16 35.96
C THR A 204 -20.42 -8.66 35.15
N ARG A 205 -20.89 -7.80 34.25
CA ARG A 205 -21.96 -8.10 33.31
C ARG A 205 -21.63 -7.51 31.96
N TRP A 206 -22.16 -8.14 30.92
CA TRP A 206 -22.13 -7.56 29.60
C TRP A 206 -23.24 -6.53 29.45
N ILE A 207 -22.89 -5.39 28.87
CA ILE A 207 -23.81 -4.32 28.52
C ILE A 207 -23.72 -4.08 27.03
N ASP A 208 -24.88 -4.03 26.38
CA ASP A 208 -24.96 -3.61 24.98
C ASP A 208 -24.93 -2.08 24.93
N TYR A 209 -24.08 -1.58 24.05
CA TYR A 209 -23.94 -0.18 23.72
C TYR A 209 -24.36 0.01 22.29
N THR A 210 -25.11 1.08 22.03
CA THR A 210 -25.62 1.39 20.70
C THR A 210 -25.30 2.82 20.31
N THR A 211 -25.17 3.06 19.00
CA THR A 211 -24.99 4.39 18.42
C THR A 211 -25.72 4.47 17.07
N THR A 212 -26.03 5.69 16.65
CA THR A 212 -26.39 6.01 15.28
C THR A 212 -25.16 6.61 14.61
N PRO A 213 -24.49 5.87 13.69
CA PRO A 213 -23.24 6.34 13.12
C PRO A 213 -23.47 7.66 12.38
N THR A 214 -22.66 8.67 12.71
CA THR A 214 -22.54 9.87 11.88
C THR A 214 -22.01 9.39 10.53
N LYS A 215 -22.87 9.45 9.50
CA LYS A 215 -22.64 9.02 8.12
C LYS A 215 -21.15 8.90 7.83
N ALA A 216 -20.65 7.64 7.78
CA ALA A 216 -19.24 7.35 7.64
C ALA A 216 -18.63 8.31 6.63
N LEU A 217 -17.65 9.11 7.06
CA LEU A 217 -16.84 9.88 6.12
C LEU A 217 -16.44 8.88 5.03
N PRO A 218 -16.79 9.12 3.76
CA PRO A 218 -16.57 8.15 2.69
C PRO A 218 -15.13 7.67 2.84
N ALA A 219 -14.96 6.35 2.95
CA ALA A 219 -13.68 5.68 3.16
C ALA A 219 -12.63 6.49 2.43
N ARG A 220 -11.81 7.24 3.20
CA ARG A 220 -11.06 8.41 2.73
C ARG A 220 -10.68 8.15 1.30
N ALA A 221 -11.41 8.74 0.34
CA ALA A 221 -11.14 8.53 -1.08
C ALA A 221 -9.64 8.70 -1.16
N THR A 222 -8.93 7.62 -1.52
CA THR A 222 -7.47 7.57 -1.48
C THR A 222 -7.05 8.92 -1.97
N ARG A 223 -6.52 9.75 -1.06
CA ARG A 223 -6.28 11.16 -1.40
C ARG A 223 -5.51 11.04 -2.69
N GLN A 224 -6.08 11.52 -3.80
CA GLN A 224 -5.38 11.66 -5.05
C GLN A 224 -4.30 12.67 -4.72
N VAL A 225 -3.25 12.19 -4.07
CA VAL A 225 -1.94 12.75 -4.22
C VAL A 225 -1.73 12.48 -5.68
N ASP A 226 -1.79 13.54 -6.50
CA ASP A 226 -1.18 13.54 -7.81
C ASP A 226 0.24 13.06 -7.59
N SER A 227 0.40 11.75 -7.70
CA SER A 227 1.63 11.07 -7.42
C SER A 227 2.49 11.45 -8.62
N ALA A 228 3.49 12.29 -8.38
CA ALA A 228 4.52 12.63 -9.36
C ALA A 228 5.34 11.38 -9.80
N ILE A 229 4.95 10.18 -9.36
CA ILE A 229 5.54 8.92 -9.73
C ILE A 229 4.87 8.45 -11.03
N THR A 230 5.57 8.66 -12.13
CA THR A 230 5.21 8.10 -13.44
C THR A 230 6.13 6.94 -13.82
N ALA A 231 7.14 6.63 -13.01
CA ALA A 231 8.12 5.59 -13.32
C ALA A 231 8.67 4.86 -12.08
N ILE A 232 8.89 3.55 -12.23
CA ILE A 232 9.53 2.67 -11.25
C ILE A 232 10.68 1.93 -11.93
N ARG A 233 11.88 2.00 -11.36
CA ARG A 233 13.05 1.28 -11.85
C ARG A 233 13.46 0.15 -10.93
N PHE A 234 13.75 -0.99 -11.53
CA PHE A 234 14.34 -2.17 -10.91
C PHE A 234 15.71 -2.47 -11.51
N ALA A 235 16.64 -2.96 -10.68
CA ALA A 235 17.78 -3.72 -11.14
C ALA A 235 17.32 -5.15 -11.45
N VAL A 236 17.81 -5.69 -12.55
CA VAL A 236 17.56 -7.07 -12.98
C VAL A 236 18.82 -7.88 -12.70
N THR A 237 18.71 -8.86 -11.82
CA THR A 237 19.82 -9.75 -11.46
C THR A 237 19.46 -11.20 -11.72
N SER A 238 20.37 -11.97 -12.30
CA SER A 238 20.14 -13.39 -12.59
C SER A 238 21.46 -14.15 -12.63
N ARG A 239 21.42 -15.45 -12.30
CA ARG A 239 22.61 -16.32 -12.37
C ARG A 239 23.16 -16.45 -13.80
N VAL A 240 22.25 -16.50 -14.77
CA VAL A 240 22.57 -16.45 -16.20
C VAL A 240 22.03 -15.13 -16.74
N PRO A 241 22.85 -14.27 -17.39
CA PRO A 241 22.38 -12.99 -17.87
C PRO A 241 21.24 -13.13 -18.90
N LEU A 242 20.18 -12.34 -18.74
CA LEU A 242 19.11 -12.23 -19.73
C LEU A 242 19.60 -11.35 -20.90
N LYS A 243 19.62 -11.88 -22.12
CA LYS A 243 19.97 -11.11 -23.33
C LYS A 243 18.87 -10.11 -23.69
N THR A 244 19.25 -8.94 -24.19
CA THR A 244 18.32 -7.91 -24.68
C THR A 244 17.35 -8.44 -25.76
N THR A 245 17.83 -9.37 -26.58
CA THR A 245 17.04 -10.04 -27.62
C THR A 245 15.85 -10.84 -27.11
N HIS A 246 15.82 -11.17 -25.82
CA HIS A 246 14.70 -11.81 -25.13
C HIS A 246 13.94 -10.87 -24.18
N GLY A 247 14.24 -9.57 -24.16
CA GLY A 247 13.68 -8.62 -23.21
C GLY A 247 12.15 -8.58 -23.18
N VAL A 248 11.49 -8.77 -24.33
CA VAL A 248 10.03 -8.81 -24.41
C VAL A 248 9.39 -9.91 -23.56
N ILE A 249 10.11 -11.00 -23.32
CA ILE A 249 9.62 -12.11 -22.48
C ILE A 249 9.54 -11.66 -21.02
N LEU A 250 10.56 -10.92 -20.56
CA LEU A 250 10.58 -10.34 -19.23
C LEU A 250 9.46 -9.29 -19.08
N ALA A 251 9.30 -8.42 -20.08
CA ALA A 251 8.23 -7.42 -20.10
C ALA A 251 6.84 -8.06 -20.00
N ASP A 252 6.57 -9.09 -20.83
CA ASP A 252 5.31 -9.83 -20.81
C ASP A 252 5.05 -10.51 -19.46
N GLU A 253 6.08 -11.13 -18.88
CA GLU A 253 5.93 -11.88 -17.64
C GLU A 253 5.69 -10.94 -16.43
N ILE A 254 6.40 -9.81 -16.35
CA ILE A 254 6.17 -8.82 -15.28
C ILE A 254 4.77 -8.22 -15.43
N HIS A 255 4.36 -7.87 -16.64
CA HIS A 255 2.98 -7.41 -16.91
C HIS A 255 1.94 -8.43 -16.44
N ARG A 256 2.14 -9.73 -16.72
CA ARG A 256 1.25 -10.81 -16.27
C ARG A 256 1.22 -10.92 -14.74
N ILE A 257 2.38 -10.87 -14.08
CA ILE A 257 2.47 -10.92 -12.61
C ILE A 257 1.75 -9.71 -12.01
N ALA A 258 1.94 -8.51 -12.57
CA ALA A 258 1.23 -7.31 -12.16
C ALA A 258 -0.30 -7.49 -12.29
N ALA A 259 -0.77 -8.03 -13.42
CA ALA A 259 -2.19 -8.31 -13.65
C ALA A 259 -2.79 -9.31 -12.64
N SER A 260 -1.99 -10.25 -12.12
CA SER A 260 -2.45 -11.19 -11.08
C SER A 260 -2.50 -10.61 -9.67
N ARG A 261 -1.92 -9.41 -9.46
CA ARG A 261 -1.80 -8.78 -8.14
C ARG A 261 -2.68 -7.55 -7.96
N LEU A 262 -3.18 -6.99 -9.05
CA LEU A 262 -3.99 -5.77 -9.05
C LEU A 262 -5.45 -6.15 -9.29
N ASP A 263 -6.29 -5.92 -8.28
CA ASP A 263 -7.74 -6.11 -8.39
C ASP A 263 -8.40 -4.92 -9.09
N GLY A 264 -9.47 -5.24 -9.84
CA GLY A 264 -10.31 -4.26 -10.54
C GLY A 264 -9.69 -3.67 -11.82
N PRO A 265 -10.45 -2.81 -12.53
CA PRO A 265 -9.98 -2.19 -13.76
C PRO A 265 -8.87 -1.15 -13.47
N ARG A 266 -7.65 -1.41 -13.94
CA ARG A 266 -6.50 -0.49 -13.86
C ARG A 266 -6.10 0.01 -15.26
N PRO A 267 -6.83 0.96 -15.85
CA PRO A 267 -6.58 1.41 -17.23
C PRO A 267 -5.20 2.08 -17.39
N ALA A 268 -4.66 2.70 -16.34
CA ALA A 268 -3.31 3.27 -16.35
C ALA A 268 -2.22 2.19 -16.41
N VAL A 269 -2.43 1.01 -15.79
CA VAL A 269 -1.41 -0.05 -15.77
C VAL A 269 -1.54 -1.00 -16.96
N PHE A 270 -2.77 -1.31 -17.39
CA PHE A 270 -3.01 -2.37 -18.40
C PHE A 270 -3.61 -1.87 -19.72
N GLY A 271 -3.97 -0.58 -19.80
CA GLY A 271 -4.71 -0.05 -20.94
C GLY A 271 -6.16 -0.54 -21.00
N GLN A 272 -6.94 0.01 -21.93
CA GLN A 272 -8.28 -0.46 -22.26
C GLN A 272 -8.26 -1.17 -23.61
N ARG A 273 -8.97 -2.30 -23.74
CA ARG A 273 -9.09 -2.99 -25.04
C ARG A 273 -9.93 -2.13 -26.00
N GLY A 274 -9.38 -1.83 -27.17
CA GLY A 274 -10.15 -1.37 -28.34
C GLY A 274 -10.29 0.14 -28.57
N ALA A 275 -9.73 1.00 -27.72
CA ALA A 275 -9.71 2.45 -27.97
C ALA A 275 -8.30 2.93 -28.34
N ALA A 276 -8.21 3.86 -29.28
CA ALA A 276 -6.99 4.63 -29.54
C ALA A 276 -6.72 5.54 -28.34
N THR A 277 -6.10 4.98 -27.31
CA THR A 277 -5.64 5.74 -26.14
C THR A 277 -4.36 6.48 -26.51
N ASN A 278 -4.12 7.67 -25.96
CA ASN A 278 -2.87 8.45 -26.15
C ASN A 278 -1.62 7.78 -25.51
N HIS A 279 -1.57 6.45 -25.51
CA HIS A 279 -0.54 5.60 -24.92
C HIS A 279 -0.18 5.97 -23.48
N GLN A 280 -1.17 6.43 -22.70
CA GLN A 280 -0.98 6.89 -21.32
C GLN A 280 -0.81 5.76 -20.30
N HIS A 281 -0.75 4.50 -20.77
CA HIS A 281 -0.69 3.32 -19.91
C HIS A 281 0.70 2.68 -19.91
N ALA A 282 0.92 1.72 -19.01
CA ALA A 282 2.26 1.23 -18.71
C ALA A 282 3.06 0.72 -19.92
N HIS A 283 4.31 1.16 -19.94
CA HIS A 283 5.39 0.66 -20.77
C HIS A 283 6.35 -0.14 -19.88
N TRP A 284 6.49 -1.41 -20.22
CA TRP A 284 7.31 -2.43 -19.54
C TRP A 284 8.63 -2.56 -20.29
N ILE A 285 9.64 -1.77 -19.90
CA ILE A 285 10.86 -1.56 -20.68
C ILE A 285 12.06 -2.24 -20.01
N PRO A 286 12.59 -3.33 -20.59
CA PRO A 286 13.91 -3.84 -20.23
C PRO A 286 14.99 -2.82 -20.62
N ILE A 287 15.91 -2.53 -19.70
CA ILE A 287 17.05 -1.63 -19.93
C ILE A 287 18.30 -2.49 -20.12
N PRO A 288 18.84 -2.57 -21.35
CA PRO A 288 20.07 -3.29 -21.64
C PRO A 288 21.31 -2.44 -21.34
N THR A 289 22.48 -3.10 -21.29
CA THR A 289 23.79 -2.42 -21.20
C THR A 289 24.17 -1.65 -22.48
N GLY A 290 23.46 -1.87 -23.59
CA GLY A 290 23.67 -1.19 -24.87
C GLY A 290 22.72 -1.67 -25.98
N PRO A 291 22.81 -1.10 -27.19
CA PRO A 291 21.94 -1.42 -28.32
C PRO A 291 22.31 -2.71 -29.08
N GLU A 292 23.48 -3.28 -28.78
CA GLU A 292 23.99 -4.46 -29.46
C GLU A 292 23.20 -5.73 -29.10
N PRO A 293 23.02 -6.69 -30.03
CA PRO A 293 22.31 -7.95 -29.75
C PRO A 293 22.94 -8.81 -28.65
N SER A 294 24.24 -8.63 -28.39
CA SER A 294 24.98 -9.30 -27.31
C SER A 294 24.72 -8.68 -25.94
N ALA A 295 24.12 -7.49 -25.86
CA ALA A 295 23.85 -6.79 -24.62
C ALA A 295 22.90 -7.58 -23.71
N THR A 296 23.06 -7.34 -22.41
CA THR A 296 22.29 -8.00 -21.35
C THR A 296 21.38 -7.00 -20.67
N VAL A 297 20.20 -7.44 -20.26
CA VAL A 297 19.25 -6.65 -19.46
C VAL A 297 19.75 -6.55 -18.04
N THR A 298 20.03 -5.33 -17.57
CA THR A 298 20.50 -5.03 -16.20
C THR A 298 19.52 -4.18 -15.42
N GLY A 299 18.59 -3.52 -16.11
CA GLY A 299 17.50 -2.75 -15.50
C GLY A 299 16.15 -3.10 -16.10
N PHE A 300 15.11 -2.68 -15.41
CA PHE A 300 13.74 -2.77 -15.88
C PHE A 300 12.94 -1.57 -15.40
N LEU A 301 12.25 -0.92 -16.33
CA LEU A 301 11.46 0.28 -16.09
C LEU A 301 9.99 -0.02 -16.32
N VAL A 302 9.16 0.33 -15.34
CA VAL A 302 7.72 0.46 -15.50
C VAL A 302 7.43 1.95 -15.63
N TRP A 303 7.09 2.41 -16.82
CA TRP A 303 6.79 3.82 -17.10
C TRP A 303 5.32 3.96 -17.48
N VAL A 304 4.57 4.78 -16.74
CA VAL A 304 3.16 5.08 -16.98
C VAL A 304 3.02 6.58 -17.21
N PRO A 305 2.88 7.04 -18.47
CA PRO A 305 2.77 8.48 -18.76
C PRO A 305 1.59 9.14 -18.04
N GLY A 306 0.48 8.41 -17.86
CA GLY A 306 -0.71 8.87 -17.14
C GLY A 306 -0.57 8.88 -15.61
N GLY A 307 0.59 8.53 -15.06
CA GLY A 307 0.84 8.46 -13.62
C GLY A 307 0.46 7.13 -12.98
N LEU A 308 1.01 6.89 -11.79
CA LEU A 308 0.71 5.73 -10.95
C LEU A 308 0.10 6.16 -9.63
N MET A 309 -0.90 5.41 -9.17
CA MET A 309 -1.46 5.56 -7.83
C MET A 309 -0.55 4.88 -6.79
N LEU A 310 -0.58 5.33 -5.53
CA LEU A 310 0.27 4.80 -4.45
C LEU A 310 0.08 3.30 -4.19
N ASP A 311 -1.15 2.81 -4.32
CA ASP A 311 -1.45 1.38 -4.22
C ASP A 311 -0.86 0.62 -5.40
N GLU A 312 -0.97 1.14 -6.63
CA GLU A 312 -0.34 0.54 -7.82
C GLU A 312 1.19 0.45 -7.66
N VAL A 313 1.82 1.54 -7.21
CA VAL A 313 3.26 1.58 -6.88
C VAL A 313 3.60 0.48 -5.87
N SER A 314 2.82 0.35 -4.80
CA SER A 314 3.06 -0.66 -3.75
C SER A 314 3.00 -2.10 -4.28
N HIS A 315 2.01 -2.42 -5.14
CA HIS A 315 1.88 -3.75 -5.73
C HIS A 315 3.00 -4.05 -6.74
N LEU A 316 3.39 -3.06 -7.55
CA LEU A 316 4.46 -3.18 -8.54
C LEU A 316 5.83 -3.37 -7.88
N ILE A 317 6.15 -2.61 -6.83
CA ILE A 317 7.38 -2.78 -6.04
C ILE A 317 7.45 -4.17 -5.39
N GLY A 318 6.30 -4.74 -5.06
CA GLY A 318 6.23 -6.09 -4.52
C GLY A 318 6.67 -7.19 -5.49
N ILE A 319 6.82 -6.91 -6.79
CA ILE A 319 7.26 -7.89 -7.79
C ILE A 319 8.77 -8.09 -7.63
N ARG A 320 9.17 -9.16 -6.92
CA ARG A 320 10.57 -9.45 -6.59
C ARG A 320 11.24 -10.46 -7.51
N ARG A 321 10.47 -11.24 -8.27
CA ARG A 321 10.99 -12.33 -9.10
C ARG A 321 10.12 -12.54 -10.33
N ALA A 322 10.76 -12.86 -11.45
CA ALA A 322 10.10 -13.35 -12.65
C ALA A 322 10.89 -14.55 -13.19
N SER A 323 10.20 -15.50 -13.82
CA SER A 323 10.86 -16.68 -14.39
C SER A 323 10.18 -17.13 -15.66
N GLY A 324 10.95 -17.81 -16.51
CA GLY A 324 10.44 -18.47 -17.70
C GLY A 324 9.69 -19.77 -17.43
N ARG A 325 9.44 -20.16 -16.18
CA ARG A 325 8.70 -21.39 -15.84
C ARG A 325 7.20 -21.13 -15.99
N ARG A 326 6.60 -21.67 -17.05
CA ARG A 326 5.15 -21.65 -17.26
C ARG A 326 4.61 -23.08 -17.37
N SER A 327 3.64 -23.43 -16.53
CA SER A 327 2.92 -24.71 -16.58
C SER A 327 3.84 -25.93 -16.72
N GLY A 328 4.97 -25.93 -16.00
CA GLY A 328 5.97 -27.00 -16.03
C GLY A 328 7.04 -26.91 -17.13
N TYR A 329 6.96 -25.95 -18.05
CA TYR A 329 7.92 -25.75 -19.14
C TYR A 329 8.82 -24.52 -18.91
N GLN A 330 10.12 -24.65 -19.19
CA GLN A 330 11.06 -23.53 -19.15
C GLN A 330 11.14 -22.87 -20.53
N VAL A 331 10.77 -21.59 -20.62
CA VAL A 331 10.95 -20.80 -21.85
C VAL A 331 12.45 -20.65 -22.15
N LYS A 332 12.87 -21.09 -23.34
CA LYS A 332 14.24 -20.95 -23.82
C LYS A 332 14.66 -19.48 -23.81
N GLY A 333 15.83 -19.19 -23.25
CA GLY A 333 16.41 -17.84 -23.22
C GLY A 333 15.89 -16.93 -22.10
N PHE A 334 14.99 -17.42 -21.24
CA PHE A 334 14.50 -16.67 -20.08
C PHE A 334 14.87 -17.39 -18.76
N PRO A 335 15.95 -16.96 -18.07
CA PRO A 335 16.34 -17.49 -16.77
C PRO A 335 15.42 -16.98 -15.65
N ASP A 336 15.61 -17.50 -14.44
CA ASP A 336 15.06 -16.87 -13.24
C ASP A 336 15.76 -15.53 -13.01
N VAL A 337 14.97 -14.48 -12.86
CA VAL A 337 15.45 -13.13 -12.59
C VAL A 337 14.85 -12.61 -11.29
N ASP A 338 15.69 -11.96 -10.49
CA ASP A 338 15.26 -11.21 -9.32
C ASP A 338 15.23 -9.71 -9.66
N LEU A 339 14.22 -9.01 -9.12
CA LEU A 339 13.93 -7.60 -9.35
C LEU A 339 14.14 -6.85 -8.03
N LEU A 340 15.12 -5.96 -8.03
CA LEU A 340 15.47 -5.16 -6.86
C LEU A 340 15.09 -3.70 -7.14
N LEU A 341 14.21 -3.14 -6.32
CA LEU A 341 13.81 -1.73 -6.46
C LEU A 341 15.05 -0.83 -6.39
N GLN A 342 15.25 0.02 -7.40
CA GLN A 342 16.30 1.04 -7.40
C GLN A 342 15.73 2.43 -7.09
N ALA A 343 14.63 2.82 -7.74
CA ALA A 343 14.05 4.16 -7.57
C ALA A 343 12.58 4.24 -8.02
N THR A 344 11.86 5.23 -7.50
CA THR A 344 10.52 5.66 -7.96
C THR A 344 10.50 7.17 -8.18
N GLY A 345 9.86 7.65 -9.23
CA GLY A 345 9.77 9.07 -9.53
C GLY A 345 9.33 9.31 -10.96
N THR A 346 9.86 10.36 -11.59
CA THR A 346 9.72 10.61 -13.04
C THR A 346 10.76 9.84 -13.84
N PRO A 347 10.53 9.57 -15.15
CA PRO A 347 11.52 8.93 -16.02
C PRO A 347 12.88 9.62 -16.00
N THR A 348 12.93 10.95 -16.00
CA THR A 348 14.19 11.72 -15.95
C THR A 348 14.99 11.44 -14.69
N GLN A 349 14.32 11.17 -13.57
CA GLN A 349 14.97 10.85 -12.29
C GLN A 349 15.45 9.40 -12.23
N VAL A 350 14.67 8.45 -12.76
CA VAL A 350 14.93 7.02 -12.54
C VAL A 350 15.60 6.34 -13.74
N ALA A 351 15.38 6.82 -14.94
CA ALA A 351 15.96 6.31 -16.19
C ALA A 351 16.46 7.46 -17.08
N PRO A 352 17.41 8.28 -16.59
CA PRO A 352 17.94 9.41 -17.35
C PRO A 352 18.58 8.99 -18.68
N GLU A 353 19.03 7.73 -18.84
CA GLU A 353 19.57 7.24 -20.11
C GLU A 353 18.53 7.10 -21.24
N LEU A 354 17.24 7.08 -20.89
CA LEU A 354 16.13 7.08 -21.85
C LEU A 354 15.52 8.48 -22.04
N CYS A 355 16.06 9.48 -21.33
CA CYS A 355 15.52 10.83 -21.27
C CYS A 355 16.61 11.87 -21.57
N GLY A 356 16.18 13.10 -21.77
CA GLY A 356 17.06 14.26 -21.93
C GLY A 356 16.69 15.06 -23.17
N PRO A 357 16.91 16.38 -23.16
CA PRO A 357 16.65 17.22 -24.33
C PRO A 357 17.58 16.77 -25.46
N ALA A 358 16.99 16.19 -26.50
CA ALA A 358 17.72 15.77 -27.69
C ALA A 358 16.87 15.96 -28.94
N ARG A 359 17.50 16.44 -30.00
CA ARG A 359 16.90 16.48 -31.34
C ARG A 359 17.01 15.14 -32.05
N ARG A 360 18.08 14.39 -31.81
CA ARG A 360 18.34 13.11 -32.47
C ARG A 360 18.13 11.94 -31.51
N TRP A 361 17.37 10.94 -31.95
CA TRP A 361 17.01 9.77 -31.18
C TRP A 361 17.25 8.51 -31.99
N ARG A 362 17.92 7.51 -31.43
CA ARG A 362 18.24 6.24 -32.11
C ARG A 362 17.51 5.08 -31.44
N SER A 363 17.03 4.12 -32.23
CA SER A 363 16.44 2.88 -31.70
C SER A 363 17.42 2.15 -30.77
N LEU A 364 16.98 1.92 -29.53
CA LEU A 364 17.59 1.01 -28.56
C LEU A 364 17.07 -0.41 -28.76
N THR A 365 15.77 -0.54 -29.03
CA THR A 365 15.11 -1.79 -29.41
C THR A 365 14.42 -1.64 -30.76
N PRO A 366 14.25 -2.72 -31.55
CA PRO A 366 13.68 -2.64 -32.89
C PRO A 366 12.32 -1.92 -32.93
N TYR A 367 12.14 -1.02 -33.89
CA TYR A 367 10.83 -0.49 -34.20
C TYR A 367 10.03 -1.53 -34.99
N LEU A 368 8.82 -1.82 -34.53
CA LEU A 368 7.90 -2.76 -35.19
C LEU A 368 6.74 -1.95 -35.79
N PRO A 369 6.59 -1.87 -37.13
CA PRO A 369 5.51 -1.12 -37.74
C PRO A 369 4.13 -1.67 -37.33
N VAL A 370 3.20 -0.76 -37.03
CA VAL A 370 1.83 -1.11 -36.62
C VAL A 370 0.96 -1.39 -37.84
N ARG A 371 1.16 -0.62 -38.90
CA ARG A 371 0.35 -0.72 -40.12
C ARG A 371 0.92 -1.77 -41.07
N HIS A 372 0.29 -1.90 -42.24
CA HIS A 372 0.76 -2.76 -43.32
C HIS A 372 1.30 -1.90 -44.46
N PRO A 373 2.39 -2.34 -45.13
CA PRO A 373 2.94 -1.63 -46.27
C PRO A 373 1.92 -1.53 -47.40
N LYS A 374 1.88 -0.37 -48.06
CA LYS A 374 1.09 -0.10 -49.27
C LYS A 374 2.02 -0.01 -50.49
N ARG A 375 1.50 0.39 -51.66
CA ARG A 375 2.27 0.60 -52.91
C ARG A 375 3.17 1.85 -52.81
N GLN A 376 4.14 1.84 -51.91
CA GLN A 376 5.10 2.92 -51.69
C GLN A 376 6.46 2.31 -51.32
N THR A 377 7.52 3.11 -51.37
CA THR A 377 8.85 2.65 -50.94
C THR A 377 8.88 2.33 -49.44
N LEU A 378 9.85 1.53 -49.01
CA LEU A 378 10.00 1.17 -47.60
C LEU A 378 10.23 2.41 -46.72
N ASP A 379 11.02 3.36 -47.19
CA ASP A 379 11.31 4.61 -46.47
C ASP A 379 10.07 5.50 -46.34
N GLU A 380 9.28 5.66 -47.40
CA GLU A 380 8.00 6.37 -47.34
C GLU A 380 7.02 5.69 -46.38
N TYR A 381 6.98 4.36 -46.40
CA TYR A 381 6.13 3.58 -45.52
C TYR A 381 6.47 3.75 -44.04
N ILE A 382 7.74 3.57 -43.67
CA ILE A 382 8.18 3.70 -42.28
C ILE A 382 7.99 5.15 -41.80
N THR A 383 8.32 6.13 -42.64
CA THR A 383 8.13 7.54 -42.33
C THR A 383 6.65 7.85 -42.04
N ALA A 384 5.73 7.31 -42.85
CA ALA A 384 4.30 7.48 -42.64
C ALA A 384 3.78 6.78 -41.37
N ASP A 385 4.29 5.57 -41.05
CA ASP A 385 3.91 4.83 -39.85
C ASP A 385 4.38 5.54 -38.58
N ILE A 386 5.65 5.96 -38.54
CA ILE A 386 6.23 6.70 -37.41
C ILE A 386 5.55 8.05 -37.24
N ARG A 387 5.29 8.80 -38.32
CA ARG A 387 4.55 10.06 -38.24
C ARG A 387 3.16 9.86 -37.61
N THR A 388 2.50 8.75 -37.92
CA THR A 388 1.21 8.43 -37.29
C THR A 388 1.39 8.11 -35.81
N GLU A 389 2.38 7.30 -35.44
CA GLU A 389 2.67 6.97 -34.04
C GLU A 389 3.02 8.20 -33.19
N LEU A 390 3.76 9.15 -33.75
CA LEU A 390 4.06 10.45 -33.13
C LEU A 390 2.78 11.26 -32.93
N ASN A 391 1.92 11.34 -33.95
CA ASN A 391 0.63 12.03 -33.85
C ASN A 391 -0.27 11.43 -32.76
N TYR A 392 -0.34 10.10 -32.61
CA TYR A 392 -1.13 9.46 -31.54
C TYR A 392 -0.64 9.80 -30.12
N ARG A 393 0.61 10.27 -29.99
CA ARG A 393 1.23 10.68 -28.73
C ARG A 393 1.33 12.21 -28.59
N ASN A 394 0.75 12.96 -29.53
CA ASN A 394 0.85 14.42 -29.64
C ASN A 394 2.31 14.92 -29.67
N LEU A 395 3.18 14.17 -30.32
CA LEU A 395 4.60 14.50 -30.49
C LEU A 395 4.85 15.21 -31.82
N PRO A 396 5.84 16.12 -31.89
CA PRO A 396 6.20 16.80 -33.13
C PRO A 396 6.64 15.79 -34.21
N PRO A 397 6.51 16.13 -35.50
CA PRO A 397 7.04 15.30 -36.57
C PRO A 397 8.57 15.19 -36.47
N ALA A 398 9.09 14.06 -36.93
CA ALA A 398 10.53 13.81 -37.03
C ALA A 398 10.90 13.37 -38.45
N THR A 399 12.12 13.72 -38.86
CA THR A 399 12.78 13.11 -40.01
C THR A 399 13.23 11.71 -39.62
N VAL A 400 12.94 10.72 -40.47
CA VAL A 400 13.21 9.30 -40.20
C VAL A 400 14.34 8.82 -41.11
N THR A 401 15.32 8.12 -40.54
CA THR A 401 16.40 7.48 -41.30
C THR A 401 16.61 6.05 -40.81
N ARG A 402 16.61 5.06 -41.70
CA ARG A 402 16.92 3.67 -41.34
C ARG A 402 18.40 3.52 -40.95
N LEU A 403 18.69 2.70 -39.94
CA LEU A 403 20.05 2.39 -39.50
C LEU A 403 20.78 1.46 -40.48
N SER A 404 20.04 0.61 -41.20
CA SER A 404 20.57 -0.26 -42.23
C SER A 404 19.84 0.00 -43.56
N PRO A 405 20.57 0.24 -44.66
CA PRO A 405 19.99 0.45 -45.98
C PRO A 405 19.65 -0.84 -46.73
N ASP A 406 19.61 -2.00 -46.05
CA ASP A 406 19.23 -3.28 -46.66
C ASP A 406 17.87 -3.16 -47.38
N GLU A 407 17.71 -3.81 -48.53
CA GLU A 407 16.48 -3.74 -49.35
C GLU A 407 15.28 -4.47 -48.69
N GLY A 408 15.51 -5.25 -47.64
CA GLY A 408 14.49 -6.04 -46.95
C GLY A 408 13.64 -5.25 -45.95
N LEU A 409 12.39 -5.67 -45.75
CA LEU A 409 11.47 -5.10 -44.73
C LEU A 409 11.91 -5.30 -43.28
N SER A 410 12.90 -6.15 -43.00
CA SER A 410 13.44 -6.39 -41.66
C SER A 410 14.95 -6.42 -41.68
N ASP A 411 15.55 -5.54 -40.88
CA ASP A 411 17.00 -5.41 -40.77
C ASP A 411 17.63 -6.63 -40.10
N HIS A 412 18.86 -7.01 -40.50
CA HIS A 412 19.58 -8.13 -39.90
C HIS A 412 19.72 -8.00 -38.37
N TRP A 413 20.03 -6.79 -37.87
CA TRP A 413 20.06 -6.48 -36.44
C TRP A 413 18.73 -6.78 -35.76
N ALA A 414 17.60 -6.36 -36.32
CA ALA A 414 16.30 -6.60 -35.72
C ALA A 414 15.87 -8.07 -35.75
N ARG A 415 16.43 -8.90 -36.66
CA ARG A 415 16.16 -10.34 -36.75
C ARG A 415 16.77 -11.16 -35.62
N THR A 416 17.77 -10.62 -34.91
CA THR A 416 18.33 -11.29 -33.72
C THR A 416 17.41 -11.19 -32.52
N PHE A 417 16.44 -10.29 -32.54
CA PHE A 417 15.48 -10.05 -31.46
C PHE A 417 14.25 -10.94 -31.58
N ARG A 418 13.73 -11.43 -30.44
CA ARG A 418 12.46 -12.14 -30.38
C ARG A 418 11.30 -11.13 -30.40
N ARG A 419 10.63 -10.98 -31.54
CA ARG A 419 9.60 -9.92 -31.76
C ARG A 419 8.15 -10.34 -31.49
N TYR A 420 7.96 -11.28 -30.59
CA TYR A 420 6.64 -11.81 -30.21
C TYR A 420 6.67 -12.24 -28.74
N ARG A 421 5.52 -12.12 -28.07
CA ARG A 421 5.36 -12.39 -26.64
C ARG A 421 5.36 -13.89 -26.35
N LEU A 422 5.09 -14.26 -25.10
CA LEU A 422 4.87 -15.67 -24.73
C LEU A 422 3.56 -16.18 -25.34
N PRO A 423 3.35 -17.52 -25.39
CA PRO A 423 2.14 -18.11 -25.95
C PRO A 423 0.87 -17.38 -25.49
N PRO A 424 -0.08 -17.13 -26.41
CA PRO A 424 -0.28 -17.87 -27.67
C PRO A 424 0.54 -17.41 -28.90
N GLU A 425 1.29 -16.31 -28.83
CA GLU A 425 2.02 -15.77 -29.99
C GLU A 425 3.18 -16.67 -30.46
N LYS A 426 3.38 -16.72 -31.79
CA LYS A 426 4.43 -17.50 -32.47
C LYS A 426 5.28 -16.61 -33.37
N LEU A 427 6.38 -17.16 -33.87
CA LEU A 427 7.27 -16.45 -34.79
C LEU A 427 6.56 -15.94 -36.06
N ASN A 428 5.51 -16.62 -36.53
CA ASN A 428 4.74 -16.18 -37.69
C ASN A 428 3.90 -14.93 -37.42
N ASP A 429 3.62 -14.62 -36.16
CA ASP A 429 2.92 -13.41 -35.75
C ASP A 429 3.88 -12.20 -35.61
N ALA A 430 5.20 -12.46 -35.69
CA ALA A 430 6.21 -11.43 -35.54
C ALA A 430 6.19 -10.45 -36.71
N ARG A 431 6.01 -9.16 -36.40
CA ARG A 431 6.20 -8.09 -37.38
C ARG A 431 7.66 -8.01 -37.85
N PRO A 432 7.91 -7.48 -39.05
CA PRO A 432 9.24 -7.02 -39.43
C PRO A 432 9.75 -6.00 -38.39
N GLY A 433 11.03 -6.09 -38.03
CA GLY A 433 11.64 -5.11 -37.14
C GLY A 433 12.72 -4.32 -37.86
N LEU A 434 12.85 -3.05 -37.51
CA LEU A 434 13.72 -2.08 -38.16
C LEU A 434 14.49 -1.26 -37.11
N GLY A 435 15.71 -0.88 -37.43
CA GLY A 435 16.46 0.13 -36.70
C GLY A 435 16.26 1.49 -37.37
N VAL A 436 15.86 2.51 -36.61
CA VAL A 436 15.68 3.86 -37.15
C VAL A 436 16.28 4.94 -36.25
N THR A 437 16.62 6.06 -36.86
CA THR A 437 16.98 7.32 -36.20
C THR A 437 15.87 8.33 -36.51
N LEU A 438 15.52 9.12 -35.51
CA LEU A 438 14.54 10.19 -35.56
C LEU A 438 15.25 11.51 -35.30
N GLU A 439 15.00 12.52 -36.12
CA GLU A 439 15.51 13.86 -35.95
C GLU A 439 14.37 14.86 -35.89
N PHE A 440 14.22 15.51 -34.73
CA PHE A 440 13.21 16.53 -34.44
C PHE A 440 13.76 17.94 -34.68
N ASP A 441 12.86 18.85 -35.02
CA ASP A 441 13.21 20.26 -35.21
C ASP A 441 13.58 20.97 -33.89
N GLN A 442 13.03 20.48 -32.77
CA GLN A 442 13.27 20.97 -31.41
C GLN A 442 13.70 19.84 -30.48
N ASP A 443 14.29 20.19 -29.34
CA ASP A 443 14.65 19.22 -28.31
C ASP A 443 13.40 18.52 -27.78
N HIS A 444 13.45 17.19 -27.77
CA HIS A 444 12.46 16.33 -27.14
C HIS A 444 13.06 15.73 -25.87
N GLU A 445 12.31 15.61 -24.77
CA GLU A 445 12.83 15.12 -23.48
C GLU A 445 12.76 13.59 -23.29
N GLY A 446 11.89 12.89 -24.03
CA GLY A 446 11.63 11.46 -23.84
C GLY A 446 10.92 11.09 -22.52
N PRO A 447 10.79 9.79 -22.18
CA PRO A 447 11.14 8.64 -23.00
C PRO A 447 10.32 8.54 -24.29
N LEU A 448 10.92 7.93 -25.32
CA LEU A 448 10.27 7.74 -26.62
C LEU A 448 10.11 6.25 -26.92
N ALA A 449 8.86 5.79 -27.00
CA ALA A 449 8.49 4.41 -27.30
C ALA A 449 7.37 4.36 -28.36
N LEU A 450 7.68 3.88 -29.56
CA LEU A 450 6.79 3.91 -30.73
C LEU A 450 6.59 2.51 -31.34
N GLY A 451 5.45 2.31 -31.99
CA GLY A 451 5.19 1.11 -32.78
C GLY A 451 4.56 -0.04 -32.00
N GLN A 452 4.44 -1.18 -32.67
CA GLN A 452 3.86 -2.39 -32.11
C GLN A 452 4.74 -2.94 -30.99
N LEU A 453 4.12 -3.41 -29.90
CA LEU A 453 4.80 -3.84 -28.67
C LEU A 453 5.62 -2.73 -27.97
N SER A 454 5.35 -1.45 -28.24
CA SER A 454 5.96 -0.32 -27.49
C SER A 454 5.67 -0.36 -25.99
N HIS A 455 4.54 -0.96 -25.59
CA HIS A 455 4.23 -1.24 -24.19
C HIS A 455 5.06 -2.39 -23.61
N PHE A 456 5.72 -3.22 -24.41
CA PHE A 456 6.50 -4.39 -23.98
C PHE A 456 8.00 -4.27 -24.34
N GLY A 457 8.51 -3.04 -24.37
CA GLY A 457 9.94 -2.75 -24.52
C GLY A 457 10.46 -2.74 -25.95
N TYR A 458 9.60 -2.72 -26.96
CA TYR A 458 10.00 -2.51 -28.37
C TYR A 458 9.86 -1.05 -28.82
N GLY A 459 10.54 -0.70 -29.90
CA GLY A 459 10.58 0.66 -30.44
C GLY A 459 10.94 1.72 -29.40
N VAL A 460 11.80 1.37 -28.44
CA VAL A 460 12.36 2.29 -27.45
C VAL A 460 13.54 3.01 -28.10
N PHE A 461 13.61 4.32 -27.91
CA PHE A 461 14.67 5.17 -28.44
C PHE A 461 15.51 5.78 -27.32
N ILE A 462 16.79 6.02 -27.61
CA ILE A 462 17.73 6.72 -26.73
C ILE A 462 18.18 8.03 -27.38
N PRO A 463 18.40 9.09 -26.58
CA PRO A 463 18.89 10.35 -27.10
C PRO A 463 20.33 10.20 -27.61
N GLN A 464 20.64 10.88 -28.72
CA GLN A 464 22.01 11.00 -29.22
C GLN A 464 22.51 12.43 -28.99
N PRO A 465 23.75 12.60 -28.49
CA PRO A 465 24.32 13.93 -28.32
C PRO A 465 24.45 14.64 -29.67
N SER A 466 24.13 15.93 -29.68
CA SER A 466 24.24 16.83 -30.83
C SER A 466 25.72 17.11 -31.13
N GLY A 467 26.41 16.18 -31.79
CA GLY A 467 27.80 16.34 -32.24
C GLY A 467 28.17 15.31 -33.30
N PRO A 468 29.12 15.62 -34.21
CA PRO A 468 29.57 14.65 -35.20
C PRO A 468 30.20 13.43 -34.49
N PRO A 469 30.09 12.22 -35.06
CA PRO A 469 30.68 11.02 -34.48
C PRO A 469 32.19 11.24 -34.31
N ARG A 470 32.71 10.95 -33.10
CA ARG A 470 34.16 10.84 -32.87
C ARG A 470 34.69 9.53 -33.41
#